data_AF-A0A137P1E1-F1
#
_entry.id   AF-A0A137P1E1-F1
#
_cell.length_a   1.000
_cell.length_b   1.000
_cell.length_c   1.000
_cell.angle_alpha   90.00
_cell.angle_beta   90.00
_cell.angle_gamma   90.00
#
_symmetry.space_group_name_H-M   'P 1'
#
loop_
_entity.id
_entity.type
_entity.pdbx_description
1 polymer ?
#
loop_
_entity_poly.entity_id
_entity_poly.type
_entity_poly.pdbx_seq_one_letter_code
_entity_poly.pdbx_strand_id
1 'polypeptide(L)'
;HIGLGFEAALQLSKMGASIIIASSNYQKSLLAVEKLKILSKNSNITCEFLDLSSFQSVKEFCELFLKKYNKLDTLICNSGISMCKFELTEDNYERTLQVNYLGHAMLTLHLLPILKK
;
A
#
# COMPACT_ATOMS: atom_id res chain seq x y z
N HIS A 1 1.52 15.73 10.02
CA HIS A 1 0.32 14.92 10.30
C HIS A 1 0.66 13.44 10.21
N ILE A 2 0.19 12.64 11.16
CA ILE A 2 0.17 11.17 11.06
C ILE A 2 -1.07 10.80 10.23
N GLY A 3 -0.90 10.05 9.14
CA GLY A 3 -2.02 9.64 8.28
C GLY A 3 -2.77 8.45 8.86
N LEU A 4 -4.04 8.28 8.47
CA LEU A 4 -4.89 7.17 8.93
C LEU A 4 -4.26 5.79 8.69
N GLY A 5 -3.61 5.59 7.54
CA GLY A 5 -2.89 4.35 7.23
C GLY A 5 -1.74 4.05 8.21
N PHE A 6 -1.04 5.06 8.74
CA PHE A 6 -0.01 4.85 9.76
C PHE A 6 -0.62 4.40 11.08
N GLU A 7 -1.74 5.02 11.49
CA GLU A 7 -2.40 4.65 12.74
C GLU A 7 -2.99 3.24 12.66
N ALA A 8 -3.62 2.89 11.55
CA ALA A 8 -4.11 1.53 11.30
C ALA A 8 -2.95 0.51 11.37
N ALA A 9 -1.83 0.80 10.70
CA ALA A 9 -0.63 -0.03 10.76
C ALA A 9 -0.10 -0.16 12.20
N LEU A 10 -0.10 0.92 12.99
CA LEU A 10 0.36 0.90 14.38
C LEU A 10 -0.50 -0.01 15.26
N GLN A 11 -1.82 0.10 15.16
CA GLN A 11 -2.74 -0.71 15.98
C GLN A 11 -2.63 -2.19 15.61
N LEU A 12 -2.61 -2.53 14.32
CA LEU A 12 -2.39 -3.90 13.87
C LEU A 12 -1.02 -4.44 14.29
N SER A 13 0.03 -3.61 14.22
CA SER A 13 1.37 -3.99 14.65
C SER A 13 1.42 -4.32 16.15
N LYS A 14 0.71 -3.55 17.00
CA LYS A 14 0.59 -3.81 18.44
C LYS A 14 -0.14 -5.12 18.75
N MET A 15 -1.00 -5.57 17.84
CA MET A 15 -1.67 -6.87 17.92
C MET A 15 -0.79 -8.03 17.40
N GLY A 16 0.46 -7.77 17.02
CA GLY A 16 1.40 -8.77 16.53
C GLY A 16 1.29 -9.09 15.03
N ALA A 17 0.51 -8.32 14.27
CA ALA A 17 0.39 -8.51 12.83
C ALA A 17 1.73 -8.27 12.11
N SER A 18 1.98 -9.01 11.03
CA SER A 18 3.04 -8.67 10.08
C SER A 18 2.54 -7.60 9.12
N ILE A 19 3.26 -6.48 9.02
CA ILE A 19 2.81 -5.31 8.26
C ILE A 19 3.74 -5.04 7.08
N ILE A 20 3.13 -4.74 5.93
CA ILE A 20 3.81 -4.23 4.75
C ILE A 20 3.21 -2.85 4.43
N ILE A 21 4.03 -1.80 4.52
CA ILE A 21 3.66 -0.46 4.09
C ILE A 21 3.96 -0.34 2.60
N ALA A 22 2.93 -0.32 1.77
CA ALA A 22 3.06 -0.11 0.33
C ALA A 22 2.84 1.37 0.00
N SER A 23 3.85 2.06 -0.58
CA SER A 23 3.70 3.46 -1.01
C SER A 23 4.70 3.85 -2.10
N SER A 24 4.41 4.94 -2.82
CA SER A 24 5.30 5.48 -3.85
C SER A 24 6.46 6.31 -3.27
N ASN A 25 6.40 6.67 -1.99
CA ASN A 25 7.47 7.41 -1.32
C ASN A 25 8.26 6.48 -0.40
N TYR A 26 9.23 5.78 -0.98
CA TYR A 26 10.03 4.78 -0.28
C TYR A 26 10.77 5.33 0.95
N GLN A 27 11.33 6.54 0.86
CA GLN A 27 12.03 7.16 2.00
C GLN A 27 11.10 7.44 3.18
N LYS A 28 9.89 7.98 2.91
CA LYS A 28 8.88 8.18 3.97
C LYS A 28 8.41 6.84 4.54
N SER A 29 8.24 5.81 3.70
CA SER A 29 7.91 4.46 4.15
C SER A 29 8.97 3.90 5.11
N LEU A 30 10.26 4.03 4.79
CA LEU A 30 11.34 3.55 5.67
C LEU A 30 11.29 4.21 7.06
N LEU A 31 11.11 5.54 7.11
CA LEU A 31 10.96 6.26 8.37
C LEU A 31 9.71 5.82 9.15
N ALA A 32 8.60 5.54 8.44
CA ALA A 32 7.38 5.03 9.04
C ALA A 32 7.58 3.62 9.63
N VAL A 33 8.26 2.72 8.91
CA VAL A 33 8.59 1.37 9.39
C VAL A 33 9.36 1.43 10.70
N GLU A 34 10.45 2.20 10.75
CA GLU A 34 11.28 2.29 11.97
C GLU A 34 10.48 2.85 13.16
N LYS A 35 9.68 3.89 12.91
CA LYS A 35 8.80 4.46 13.93
C LYS A 35 7.76 3.44 14.42
N LEU A 36 7.13 2.69 13.52
CA LEU A 36 6.15 1.67 13.88
C LEU A 36 6.78 0.54 14.69
N LYS A 37 7.98 0.07 14.32
CA LYS A 37 8.69 -0.97 15.07
C LYS A 37 8.94 -0.56 16.52
N ILE A 38 9.40 0.68 16.73
CA ILE A 38 9.64 1.24 18.06
C ILE A 38 8.32 1.34 18.85
N LEU A 39 7.28 1.93 18.25
CA LEU A 39 6.02 2.22 18.94
C LEU A 39 5.18 0.96 19.25
N SER A 40 5.28 -0.06 18.39
CA SER A 40 4.52 -1.31 18.53
C SER A 40 5.30 -2.42 19.25
N LYS A 41 6.63 -2.27 19.37
CA LYS A 41 7.55 -3.34 19.80
C LYS A 41 7.46 -4.60 18.92
N ASN A 42 7.11 -4.43 17.64
CA ASN A 42 6.99 -5.50 16.65
C ASN A 42 8.00 -5.26 15.51
N SER A 43 8.90 -6.22 15.27
CA SER A 43 9.92 -6.13 14.22
C SER A 43 9.42 -6.57 12.84
N ASN A 44 8.27 -7.21 12.73
CA ASN A 44 7.69 -7.77 11.50
C ASN A 44 6.99 -6.70 10.65
N ILE A 45 7.69 -5.60 10.42
CA ILE A 45 7.18 -4.44 9.68
C ILE A 45 8.18 -4.12 8.57
N THR A 46 7.70 -4.12 7.34
CA THR A 46 8.50 -3.83 6.14
C THR A 46 7.78 -2.81 5.27
N CYS A 47 8.45 -2.31 4.24
CA CYS A 47 7.83 -1.51 3.21
C CYS A 47 8.22 -1.99 1.82
N GLU A 48 7.34 -1.77 0.88
CA GLU A 48 7.52 -2.10 -0.53
C GLU A 48 7.06 -0.91 -1.37
N PHE A 49 7.63 -0.74 -2.56
CA PHE A 49 7.23 0.33 -3.48
C PHE A 49 5.89 -0.01 -4.15
N LEU A 50 4.99 0.96 -4.21
CA LEU A 50 3.72 0.87 -4.95
C LEU A 50 3.27 2.26 -5.37
N ASP A 51 3.20 2.51 -6.67
CA ASP A 51 2.57 3.70 -7.25
C ASP A 51 1.23 3.34 -7.89
N LEU A 52 0.13 3.83 -7.30
CA LEU A 52 -1.22 3.60 -7.80
C LEU A 52 -1.55 4.43 -9.05
N SER A 53 -0.69 5.38 -9.43
CA SER A 53 -0.81 6.15 -10.68
C SER A 53 -0.16 5.46 -11.89
N SER A 54 0.35 4.23 -11.71
CA SER A 54 0.93 3.39 -12.76
C SER A 54 0.41 1.95 -12.65
N PHE A 55 -0.29 1.46 -13.67
CA PHE A 55 -0.74 0.06 -13.71
C PHE A 55 0.42 -0.93 -13.75
N GLN A 56 1.53 -0.54 -14.38
CA GLN A 56 2.74 -1.34 -14.38
C GLN A 56 3.30 -1.49 -12.95
N SER A 57 3.35 -0.40 -12.18
CA SER A 57 3.77 -0.47 -10.77
C SER A 57 2.87 -1.36 -9.91
N VAL A 58 1.54 -1.29 -10.10
CA VAL A 58 0.59 -2.17 -9.39
C VAL A 58 0.86 -3.64 -9.71
N LYS A 59 1.07 -3.97 -10.99
CA LYS A 59 1.35 -5.34 -11.43
C LYS A 59 2.66 -5.86 -10.84
N GLU A 60 3.73 -5.07 -10.90
CA GLU A 60 5.04 -5.43 -10.35
C GLU A 60 4.98 -5.68 -8.84
N PHE A 61 4.27 -4.81 -8.10
CA PHE A 61 4.04 -5.00 -6.67
C PHE A 61 3.30 -6.32 -6.39
N CYS A 62 2.22 -6.61 -7.12
CA CYS A 62 1.46 -7.85 -6.94
C CYS A 62 2.30 -9.09 -7.25
N GLU A 63 3.08 -9.08 -8.33
CA GLU A 63 3.97 -10.18 -8.68
C GLU A 63 5.06 -10.41 -7.63
N LEU A 64 5.67 -9.33 -7.13
CA LEU A 64 6.66 -9.40 -6.05
C LEU A 64 6.03 -9.96 -4.77
N PHE A 65 4.84 -9.44 -4.40
CA PHE A 65 4.11 -9.86 -3.21
C PHE A 65 3.79 -11.35 -3.27
N LEU A 66 3.22 -11.83 -4.38
CA LEU A 66 2.82 -13.23 -4.55
C LEU A 66 4.02 -14.19 -4.63
N LYS A 67 5.20 -13.70 -5.04
CA LYS A 67 6.45 -14.49 -4.98
C LYS A 67 7.01 -14.60 -3.56
N LYS A 68 6.84 -13.56 -2.73
CA LYS A 68 7.45 -13.45 -1.40
C LYS A 68 6.54 -13.97 -0.27
N TYR A 69 5.23 -13.86 -0.45
CA TYR A 69 4.24 -14.17 0.59
C TYR A 69 3.19 -15.13 0.06
N ASN A 70 2.82 -16.11 0.89
CA ASN A 70 1.83 -17.13 0.57
C ASN A 70 0.45 -16.87 1.19
N LYS A 71 0.33 -15.83 2.04
CA LYS A 71 -0.90 -15.43 2.73
C LYS A 71 -1.04 -13.90 2.75
N LEU A 72 -2.28 -13.43 2.67
CA LEU A 72 -2.67 -12.05 2.92
C LEU A 72 -3.98 -12.04 3.71
N ASP A 73 -3.92 -11.64 4.99
CA ASP A 73 -5.11 -11.62 5.86
C ASP A 73 -5.98 -10.37 5.64
N THR A 74 -5.34 -9.21 5.41
CA THR A 74 -6.03 -7.92 5.33
C THR A 74 -5.37 -7.02 4.28
N LEU A 75 -6.19 -6.40 3.42
CA LEU A 75 -5.77 -5.34 2.49
C LEU A 75 -6.46 -4.03 2.87
N ILE A 76 -5.68 -2.98 3.17
CA ILE A 76 -6.22 -1.65 3.51
C ILE A 76 -5.95 -0.68 2.35
N CYS A 77 -6.99 -0.37 1.58
CA CYS A 77 -6.97 0.61 0.50
C CYS A 77 -7.06 2.04 1.06
N ASN A 78 -5.97 2.55 1.62
CA ASN A 78 -5.93 3.86 2.30
C ASN A 78 -5.39 5.01 1.44
N SER A 79 -4.57 4.72 0.43
CA SER A 79 -3.92 5.78 -0.35
C SER A 79 -4.96 6.65 -1.06
N GLY A 80 -4.74 7.95 -1.09
CA GLY A 80 -5.67 8.86 -1.75
C GLY A 80 -5.06 10.23 -1.94
N ILE A 81 -5.41 10.86 -3.05
CA ILE A 81 -5.01 12.22 -3.39
C ILE A 81 -6.24 13.09 -3.64
N SER A 82 -6.07 14.40 -3.50
CA SER A 82 -7.04 15.39 -3.92
C SER A 82 -6.29 16.43 -4.75
N MET A 83 -6.58 16.46 -6.05
CA MET A 83 -5.95 17.36 -7.01
C MET A 83 -6.99 18.38 -7.49
N CYS A 84 -6.66 19.67 -7.47
CA CYS A 84 -7.53 20.72 -8.02
C CYS A 84 -7.41 20.86 -9.55
N LYS A 85 -6.40 20.21 -10.16
CA LYS A 85 -6.10 20.30 -11.59
C LYS A 85 -6.26 18.94 -12.24
N PHE A 86 -6.88 18.93 -13.42
CA PHE A 86 -6.92 17.76 -14.28
C PHE A 86 -5.50 17.46 -14.77
N GLU A 87 -5.06 16.21 -14.56
CA GLU A 87 -3.77 15.71 -15.00
C GLU A 87 -3.95 14.25 -15.42
N LEU A 88 -3.31 13.85 -16.53
CA LEU A 88 -3.28 12.47 -16.96
C LEU A 88 -2.07 11.75 -16.36
N THR A 89 -2.26 10.49 -16.01
CA THR A 89 -1.19 9.54 -15.71
C THR A 89 -0.52 9.04 -16.99
N GLU A 90 0.54 8.24 -16.85
CA GLU A 90 1.16 7.52 -17.96
C GLU A 90 0.21 6.52 -18.64
N ASP A 91 -0.80 6.03 -17.91
CA ASP A 91 -1.85 5.15 -18.43
C ASP A 91 -2.99 5.90 -19.13
N ASN A 92 -2.89 7.24 -19.27
CA ASN A 92 -3.89 8.12 -19.89
C ASN A 92 -5.25 8.21 -19.16
N TYR A 93 -5.26 8.01 -17.83
CA TYR A 93 -6.44 8.26 -17.00
C TYR A 93 -6.23 9.52 -16.15
N GLU A 94 -7.33 10.17 -15.75
CA GLU A 94 -7.25 11.28 -14.80
C GLU A 94 -6.63 10.79 -13.47
N ARG A 95 -5.63 11.51 -12.98
CA ARG A 95 -4.76 11.08 -11.88
C ARG A 95 -5.53 10.76 -10.60
N THR A 96 -6.52 11.57 -10.23
CA THR A 96 -7.33 11.37 -9.02
C THR A 96 -8.17 10.10 -9.14
N LEU A 97 -8.85 9.90 -10.27
CA LEU A 97 -9.62 8.70 -10.59
C LEU A 97 -8.72 7.46 -10.57
N GLN A 98 -7.54 7.53 -11.18
CA GLN A 98 -6.66 6.39 -11.21
C GLN A 98 -6.13 6.03 -9.82
N VAL A 99 -5.56 7.00 -9.09
CA VAL A 99 -4.99 6.73 -7.76
C VAL A 99 -6.05 6.29 -6.77
N ASN A 100 -7.18 6.99 -6.71
CA ASN A 100 -8.18 6.74 -5.67
C ASN A 100 -9.08 5.53 -5.98
N TYR A 101 -9.21 5.14 -7.26
CA TYR A 101 -10.12 4.07 -7.66
C TYR A 101 -9.47 2.99 -8.51
N LEU A 102 -9.00 3.31 -9.73
CA LEU A 102 -8.58 2.26 -10.69
C LEU A 102 -7.38 1.45 -10.20
N GLY A 103 -6.36 2.11 -9.64
CA GLY A 103 -5.19 1.45 -9.07
C GLY A 103 -5.56 0.54 -7.89
N HIS A 104 -6.45 1.00 -6.99
CA HIS A 104 -6.94 0.19 -5.87
C HIS A 104 -7.78 -1.00 -6.34
N ALA A 105 -8.64 -0.81 -7.34
CA ALA A 105 -9.43 -1.89 -7.93
C ALA A 105 -8.52 -2.94 -8.56
N MET A 106 -7.53 -2.52 -9.35
CA MET A 106 -6.55 -3.43 -9.97
C MET A 106 -5.77 -4.20 -8.90
N LEU A 107 -5.24 -3.51 -7.88
CA LEU A 107 -4.52 -4.13 -6.77
C LEU A 107 -5.37 -5.18 -6.05
N THR A 108 -6.62 -4.81 -5.72
CA THR A 108 -7.55 -5.70 -5.02
C THR A 108 -7.87 -6.92 -5.87
N LEU A 109 -8.15 -6.76 -7.16
CA LEU A 109 -8.46 -7.87 -8.06
C LEU A 109 -7.28 -8.83 -8.21
N HIS A 110 -6.05 -8.32 -8.30
CA HIS A 110 -4.84 -9.16 -8.40
C HIS A 110 -4.57 -9.94 -7.11
N LEU A 111 -4.83 -9.35 -5.95
CA LEU A 111 -4.61 -9.98 -4.64
C LEU A 111 -5.84 -10.74 -4.12
N LEU A 112 -6.99 -10.63 -4.78
CA LEU A 112 -8.22 -11.32 -4.36
C LEU A 112 -8.05 -12.85 -4.24
N PRO A 113 -7.32 -13.54 -5.14
CA PRO A 113 -7.13 -14.98 -5.03
C PRO A 113 -6.37 -15.40 -3.77
N ILE A 114 -5.44 -14.59 -3.26
CA ILE A 114 -4.69 -14.88 -2.04
C ILE A 114 -5.44 -14.44 -0.78
N LEU A 115 -6.29 -13.40 -0.89
CA LEU A 115 -7.19 -12.93 0.18
C LEU A 115 -8.33 -13.91 0.48
N LYS A 116 -8.78 -14.67 -0.53
CA LYS A 116 -9.89 -15.64 -0.40
C LYS A 116 -9.46 -17.03 0.07
N LYS A 117 -8.17 -17.24 0.34
CA LYS A 117 -7.65 -18.51 0.87
C LYS A 117 -7.86 -18.61 2.37
#